data_AF-A0A7C7Y6Q2-F1
#
_entry.id   AF-A0A7C7Y6Q2-F1
#
_cell.length_a   1.000
_cell.length_b   1.000
_cell.length_c   1.000
_cell.angle_alpha   90.00
_cell.angle_beta   90.00
_cell.angle_gamma   90.00
#
_symmetry.space_group_name_H-M   'P 1'
#
loop_
_entity.id
_entity.type
_entity.pdbx_description
1 polymer ?
#
loop_
_entity_poly.entity_id
_entity_poly.type
_entity_poly.pdbx_seq_one_letter_code
_entity_poly.pdbx_strand_id
1 'polypeptide(L)'
;MRNNLFKILIIMLLVGFLTAFSFVKNENRNIDFENINFIDSDLKFISLDSVNKLLKQSDLLSNKFLKSDLNLKEIEQKILDNTFIHSVEVSLGLDGQLGIIIKEKNPVFRVLNDNYYIDSDGNKMSLSNLFSERIPLLLNKVDSSYFNKLGLLGEYIKNDMFLSKHIIALTQFEEDLNFYVNGYSYVLKIEKFDNYKTKLKNYENFFRSVYNEGLLDSLSSINLNFKNQVIVQKK
;
A
#
# COMPACT_ATOMS: atom_id res chain seq x y z
N MET A 1 -44.37 34.30 -37.50
CA MET A 1 -43.46 33.13 -37.43
C MET A 1 -42.05 33.39 -37.97
N ARG A 2 -41.86 34.00 -39.15
CA ARG A 2 -40.54 34.20 -39.80
C ARG A 2 -39.50 34.98 -38.97
N ASN A 3 -39.92 36.03 -38.25
CA ASN A 3 -39.01 36.82 -37.40
C ASN A 3 -38.55 36.08 -36.14
N ASN A 4 -39.33 35.10 -35.66
CA ASN A 4 -38.95 34.28 -34.50
C ASN A 4 -37.92 33.22 -34.90
N LEU A 5 -38.06 32.64 -36.10
CA LEU A 5 -37.07 31.71 -36.65
C LEU A 5 -35.69 32.37 -36.85
N PHE A 6 -35.67 33.61 -37.34
CA PHE A 6 -34.42 34.36 -37.49
C PHE A 6 -33.74 34.68 -36.14
N LYS A 7 -34.53 35.06 -35.12
CA LYS A 7 -34.02 35.25 -33.76
C LYS A 7 -33.46 33.95 -33.16
N ILE A 8 -34.14 32.82 -33.37
CA ILE A 8 -33.67 31.51 -32.92
C ILE A 8 -32.35 31.12 -33.60
N LEU A 9 -32.22 31.38 -34.91
CA LEU A 9 -31.00 31.12 -35.66
C LEU A 9 -29.81 31.92 -35.10
N ILE A 10 -30.01 33.21 -34.82
CA ILE A 10 -28.98 34.06 -34.23
C ILE A 10 -28.59 33.56 -32.84
N ILE A 11 -29.56 33.17 -32.01
CA ILE A 11 -29.27 32.62 -30.67
C ILE A 11 -28.48 31.32 -30.78
N MET A 12 -28.84 30.41 -31.70
CA MET A 12 -28.06 29.19 -31.94
C MET A 12 -26.62 29.50 -32.35
N LEU A 13 -26.43 30.47 -33.25
CA LEU A 13 -25.10 30.84 -33.74
C LEU A 13 -24.26 31.49 -32.63
N LEU A 14 -24.87 32.33 -31.79
CA LEU A 14 -24.23 32.94 -30.63
C LEU A 14 -23.82 31.88 -29.59
N VAL A 15 -24.72 30.94 -29.27
CA VAL A 15 -24.43 29.85 -28.34
C VAL A 15 -23.31 28.97 -28.89
N GLY A 16 -23.35 28.60 -30.17
CA GLY A 16 -22.29 27.81 -30.81
C GLY A 16 -20.94 28.53 -30.83
N PHE A 17 -20.94 29.84 -31.06
CA PHE A 17 -19.72 30.65 -30.98
C PHE A 17 -19.15 30.70 -29.55
N LEU A 18 -20.00 30.94 -28.55
CA LEU A 18 -19.58 31.02 -27.15
C LEU A 18 -19.06 29.67 -26.65
N THR A 19 -19.68 28.55 -27.03
CA THR A 19 -19.18 27.22 -26.67
C THR A 19 -17.83 26.95 -27.32
N ALA A 20 -17.69 27.17 -28.63
CA ALA A 20 -16.42 27.00 -29.34
C ALA A 20 -15.31 27.90 -28.75
N PHE A 21 -15.61 29.16 -28.47
CA PHE A 21 -14.68 30.09 -27.82
C PHE A 21 -14.28 29.63 -26.42
N SER A 22 -15.22 29.09 -25.64
CA SER A 22 -14.95 28.52 -24.31
C SER A 22 -14.03 27.31 -24.39
N PHE A 23 -14.26 26.39 -25.34
CA PHE A 23 -13.39 25.23 -25.58
C PHE A 23 -11.97 25.65 -25.94
N VAL A 24 -11.79 26.53 -26.93
CA VAL A 24 -10.46 27.02 -27.36
C VAL A 24 -9.74 27.75 -26.21
N LYS A 25 -10.46 28.56 -25.43
CA LYS A 25 -9.87 29.26 -24.28
C LYS A 25 -9.47 28.30 -23.15
N ASN A 26 -10.18 27.20 -22.99
CA ASN A 26 -9.88 26.19 -21.97
C ASN A 26 -8.70 25.29 -22.37
N GLU A 27 -8.59 24.90 -23.64
CA GLU A 27 -7.44 24.14 -24.14
C GLU A 27 -6.14 24.95 -24.12
N ASN A 28 -6.21 26.24 -24.45
CA ASN A 28 -5.05 27.14 -24.41
C ASN A 28 -4.72 27.67 -23.01
N ARG A 29 -5.34 27.16 -21.95
CA ARG A 29 -5.02 27.55 -20.58
C ARG A 29 -3.67 26.95 -20.19
N ASN A 30 -2.75 27.80 -19.75
CA ASN A 30 -1.48 27.35 -19.18
C ASN A 30 -1.74 26.55 -17.91
N ILE A 31 -0.99 25.46 -17.73
CA ILE A 31 -1.00 24.67 -16.51
C ILE A 31 -0.08 25.37 -15.49
N ASP A 32 -0.58 25.55 -14.26
CA ASP A 32 0.25 26.02 -13.15
C ASP A 32 0.98 24.84 -12.54
N PHE A 33 2.25 24.67 -12.93
CA PHE A 33 3.14 23.64 -12.40
C PHE A 33 3.82 24.06 -11.09
N GLU A 34 3.66 25.31 -10.63
CA GLU A 34 4.27 25.77 -9.38
C GLU A 34 3.49 25.31 -8.16
N ASN A 35 2.17 25.12 -8.30
CA ASN A 35 1.26 24.73 -7.22
C ASN A 35 0.61 23.35 -7.47
N ILE A 36 1.39 22.28 -7.29
CA ILE A 36 0.85 20.92 -7.26
C ILE A 36 0.06 20.72 -5.95
N ASN A 37 -1.20 20.35 -6.07
CA ASN A 37 -2.07 20.08 -4.93
C ASN A 37 -2.06 18.59 -4.58
N PHE A 38 -1.44 18.24 -3.46
CA PHE A 38 -1.47 16.89 -2.92
C PHE A 38 -2.69 16.70 -2.01
N ILE A 39 -3.60 15.82 -2.41
CA ILE A 39 -4.88 15.59 -1.73
C ILE A 39 -4.75 14.32 -0.89
N ASP A 40 -5.12 14.38 0.38
CA ASP A 40 -5.19 13.25 1.33
C ASP A 40 -3.94 12.35 1.39
N SER A 41 -2.76 12.95 1.23
CA SER A 41 -1.49 12.23 1.16
C SER A 41 -0.79 12.21 2.52
N ASP A 42 -1.29 11.40 3.47
CA ASP A 42 -0.59 11.11 4.74
C ASP A 42 0.53 10.08 4.50
N LEU A 43 1.66 10.57 4.00
CA LEU A 43 2.81 9.76 3.60
C LEU A 43 3.84 9.68 4.75
N LYS A 44 4.28 8.46 5.08
CA LYS A 44 5.28 8.20 6.12
C LYS A 44 6.62 7.80 5.53
N PHE A 45 6.62 7.04 4.44
CA PHE A 45 7.84 6.48 3.85
C PHE A 45 8.50 7.43 2.86
N ILE A 46 7.75 8.33 2.23
CA ILE A 46 8.27 9.36 1.34
C ILE A 46 7.67 10.74 1.65
N SER A 47 8.46 11.81 1.51
CA SER A 47 7.94 13.17 1.66
C SER A 47 7.33 13.70 0.37
N LEU A 48 6.31 14.55 0.50
CA LEU A 48 5.71 15.26 -0.64
C LEU A 48 6.76 16.09 -1.41
N ASP A 49 7.73 16.68 -0.71
CA ASP A 49 8.85 17.39 -1.33
C ASP A 49 9.69 16.48 -2.22
N SER A 50 9.89 15.22 -1.83
CA SER A 50 10.65 14.25 -2.62
C SER A 50 9.90 13.88 -3.90
N VAL A 51 8.57 13.71 -3.81
CA VAL A 51 7.71 13.47 -4.98
C VAL A 51 7.71 14.69 -5.91
N ASN A 52 7.57 15.89 -5.35
CA ASN A 52 7.61 17.13 -6.13
C ASN A 52 8.96 17.32 -6.84
N LYS A 53 10.08 17.04 -6.16
CA LYS A 53 11.42 17.06 -6.77
C LYS A 53 11.55 16.03 -7.89
N LEU A 54 11.03 14.82 -7.69
CA LEU A 54 11.03 13.77 -8.71
C LEU A 54 10.29 14.21 -9.98
N LEU A 55 9.14 14.85 -9.82
CA LEU A 55 8.36 15.40 -10.92
C LEU A 55 9.07 16.56 -11.63
N LYS A 56 9.66 17.50 -10.89
CA LYS A 56 10.39 18.64 -11.47
C LYS A 56 11.69 18.24 -12.18
N GLN A 57 12.33 17.18 -11.72
CA GLN A 57 13.53 16.62 -12.35
C GLN A 57 13.20 15.81 -13.61
N SER A 58 11.97 15.30 -13.71
CA SER A 58 11.51 14.72 -14.96
C SER A 58 11.18 15.83 -15.93
N ASP A 59 11.66 15.73 -17.18
CA ASP A 59 11.36 16.71 -18.23
C ASP A 59 9.84 16.82 -18.53
N LEU A 60 9.02 15.95 -17.93
CA LEU A 60 7.55 15.94 -17.96
C LEU A 60 6.90 17.25 -17.52
N LEU A 61 7.57 18.05 -16.68
CA LEU A 61 7.07 19.38 -16.24
C LEU A 61 7.97 20.54 -16.71
N SER A 62 9.01 20.25 -17.50
CA SER A 62 10.07 21.21 -17.84
C SER A 62 9.67 22.26 -18.88
N ASN A 63 8.60 22.00 -19.63
CA ASN A 63 8.08 22.92 -20.64
C ASN A 63 6.69 23.39 -20.20
N LYS A 64 6.35 24.65 -20.49
CA LYS A 64 5.00 25.19 -20.36
C LYS A 64 4.07 24.45 -21.30
N PHE A 65 3.66 23.23 -20.93
CA PHE A 65 2.71 22.45 -21.69
C PHE A 65 1.38 23.18 -21.67
N LEU A 66 0.78 23.32 -22.86
CA LEU A 66 -0.64 23.62 -22.97
C LEU A 66 -1.41 22.46 -22.33
N LYS A 67 -2.61 22.73 -21.82
CA LYS A 67 -3.48 21.70 -21.22
C LYS A 67 -3.72 20.50 -22.15
N SER A 68 -3.65 20.71 -23.47
CA SER A 68 -3.78 19.66 -24.50
C SER A 68 -2.63 18.64 -24.54
N ASP A 69 -1.44 19.02 -24.08
CA ASP A 69 -0.20 18.27 -24.33
C ASP A 69 0.29 17.53 -23.08
N LEU A 70 -0.38 17.72 -21.94
CA LEU A 70 -0.02 17.09 -20.68
C LEU A 70 -0.46 15.62 -20.64
N ASN A 71 0.51 14.71 -20.62
CA ASN A 71 0.24 13.29 -20.45
C ASN A 71 0.14 12.93 -18.95
N LEU A 72 -1.07 12.97 -18.40
CA LEU A 72 -1.33 12.60 -16.99
C LEU A 72 -0.85 11.18 -16.67
N LYS A 73 -0.97 10.26 -17.63
CA LYS A 73 -0.57 8.86 -17.45
C LYS A 73 0.95 8.72 -17.29
N GLU A 74 1.74 9.53 -18.00
CA GLU A 74 3.19 9.54 -17.81
C GLU A 74 3.58 10.05 -16.42
N ILE A 75 2.90 11.08 -15.92
CA ILE A 75 3.09 11.59 -14.56
C ILE A 75 2.76 10.49 -13.54
N GLU A 76 1.62 9.81 -13.69
CA GLU A 76 1.23 8.69 -12.84
C GLU A 76 2.28 7.59 -12.81
N GLN A 77 2.73 7.12 -13.98
CA GLN A 77 3.76 6.08 -14.07
C GLN A 77 5.06 6.52 -13.41
N LYS A 78 5.45 7.78 -13.61
CA LYS A 78 6.68 8.31 -13.05
C LYS A 78 6.66 8.34 -11.52
N ILE A 79 5.51 8.63 -10.92
CA ILE A 79 5.32 8.57 -9.47
C ILE A 79 5.26 7.11 -9.01
N LEU A 80 4.55 6.24 -9.73
CA LEU A 80 4.42 4.80 -9.43
C LEU A 80 5.75 4.02 -9.47
N ASP A 81 6.74 4.50 -10.23
CA ASP A 81 8.11 3.95 -10.23
C ASP A 81 8.77 3.98 -8.85
N ASN A 82 8.25 4.80 -7.92
CA ASN A 82 8.75 4.86 -6.57
C ASN A 82 8.36 3.61 -5.76
N THR A 83 9.37 2.96 -5.17
CA THR A 83 9.21 1.71 -4.41
C THR A 83 8.19 1.78 -3.26
N PHE A 84 7.91 2.95 -2.70
CA PHE A 84 6.99 3.15 -1.57
C PHE A 84 5.54 3.36 -1.98
N ILE A 85 5.28 3.61 -3.27
CA ILE A 85 3.97 4.02 -3.76
C ILE A 85 3.21 2.78 -4.26
N HIS A 86 1.97 2.64 -3.80
CA HIS A 86 1.07 1.57 -4.21
C HIS A 86 0.17 2.01 -5.37
N SER A 87 -0.46 3.18 -5.25
CA SER A 87 -1.30 3.74 -6.30
C SER A 87 -1.19 5.26 -6.36
N VAL A 88 -1.43 5.81 -7.54
CA VAL A 88 -1.42 7.24 -7.81
C VAL A 88 -2.60 7.56 -8.71
N GLU A 89 -3.30 8.65 -8.41
CA GLU A 89 -4.29 9.24 -9.29
C GLU A 89 -3.89 10.68 -9.57
N VAL A 90 -3.77 11.04 -10.85
CA VAL A 90 -3.44 12.41 -11.26
C VAL A 90 -4.63 13.00 -12.01
N SER A 91 -5.03 14.20 -11.61
CA SER A 91 -6.16 14.93 -12.18
C SER A 91 -5.77 16.37 -12.49
N LEU A 92 -6.44 16.96 -13.48
CA LEU A 92 -6.24 18.36 -13.85
C LEU A 92 -7.51 19.16 -13.57
N GLY A 93 -7.40 20.14 -12.69
CA GLY A 93 -8.46 21.07 -12.33
C GLY A 93 -8.94 21.92 -13.51
N LEU A 94 -10.14 22.49 -13.36
CA LEU A 94 -10.67 23.45 -14.33
C LEU A 94 -9.83 24.72 -14.37
N ASP A 95 -9.26 25.13 -13.25
CA ASP A 95 -8.34 26.26 -13.09
C ASP A 95 -6.93 26.00 -13.62
N GLY A 96 -6.60 24.76 -13.97
CA GLY A 96 -5.28 24.37 -14.47
C GLY A 96 -4.31 23.91 -13.39
N GLN A 97 -4.78 23.65 -12.16
CA GLN A 97 -3.98 23.04 -11.09
C GLN A 97 -3.92 21.51 -11.22
N LEU A 98 -2.74 20.94 -10.97
CA LEU A 98 -2.56 19.48 -10.94
C LEU A 98 -2.90 18.94 -9.55
N GLY A 99 -3.92 18.09 -9.46
CA GLY A 99 -4.27 17.36 -8.26
C GLY A 99 -3.66 15.96 -8.27
N ILE A 100 -2.96 15.59 -7.21
CA ILE A 100 -2.32 14.27 -7.07
C ILE A 100 -2.79 13.61 -5.77
N ILE A 101 -3.30 12.38 -5.87
CA ILE A 101 -3.61 11.52 -4.73
C ILE A 101 -2.63 10.36 -4.74
N ILE A 102 -1.92 10.15 -3.63
CA ILE A 102 -0.91 9.10 -3.48
C ILE A 102 -1.32 8.18 -2.34
N LYS A 103 -1.28 6.87 -2.59
CA LYS A 103 -1.38 5.84 -1.55
C LYS A 103 -0.06 5.11 -1.42
N GLU A 104 0.49 5.07 -0.22
CA GLU A 104 1.68 4.28 0.08
C GLU A 104 1.36 2.79 0.18
N LYS A 105 2.37 1.97 -0.10
CA LYS A 105 2.34 0.55 0.20
C LYS A 105 2.20 0.31 1.68
N ASN A 106 1.49 -0.77 2.01
CA ASN A 106 1.26 -1.21 3.37
C ASN A 106 2.24 -2.35 3.73
N PRO A 107 3.42 -2.08 4.31
CA PRO A 107 4.35 -3.15 4.67
C PRO A 107 3.78 -4.00 5.81
N VAL A 108 3.92 -5.32 5.67
CA VAL A 108 3.39 -6.31 6.62
C VAL A 108 4.47 -7.22 7.21
N PHE A 109 5.59 -7.43 6.52
CA PHE A 109 6.79 -8.05 7.09
C PHE A 109 8.06 -7.32 6.69
N ARG A 110 9.11 -7.42 7.52
CA ARG A 110 10.47 -6.96 7.19
C ARG A 110 11.42 -8.13 7.07
N VAL A 111 12.06 -8.30 5.92
CA VAL A 111 13.10 -9.31 5.68
C VAL A 111 14.45 -8.76 6.13
N LEU A 112 15.07 -9.41 7.13
CA LEU A 112 16.34 -8.95 7.70
C LEU A 112 17.53 -9.20 6.78
N ASN A 113 17.57 -10.36 6.12
CA ASN A 113 18.76 -10.77 5.37
C ASN A 113 19.13 -9.82 4.23
N ASP A 114 18.10 -9.31 3.53
CA ASP A 114 18.24 -8.47 2.33
C ASP A 114 17.69 -7.05 2.54
N ASN A 115 17.33 -6.69 3.78
CA ASN A 115 16.85 -5.36 4.19
C ASN A 115 15.74 -4.77 3.30
N TYR A 116 14.58 -5.43 3.26
CA TYR A 116 13.40 -4.93 2.56
C TYR A 116 12.10 -5.28 3.29
N TYR A 117 11.01 -4.63 2.91
CA TYR A 117 9.66 -4.97 3.34
C TYR A 117 8.92 -5.80 2.29
N ILE A 118 8.04 -6.69 2.74
CA ILE A 118 6.97 -7.28 1.93
C ILE A 118 5.69 -6.53 2.27
N ASP A 119 4.99 -6.01 1.26
CA ASP A 119 3.68 -5.37 1.42
C ASP A 119 2.51 -6.37 1.44
N SER A 120 1.31 -5.87 1.75
CA SER A 120 0.08 -6.70 1.81
C SER A 120 -0.26 -7.39 0.49
N ASP A 121 0.20 -6.84 -0.65
CA ASP A 121 -0.02 -7.41 -1.97
C ASP A 121 1.05 -8.44 -2.36
N GLY A 122 2.10 -8.60 -1.55
CA GLY A 122 3.23 -9.48 -1.82
C GLY A 122 4.35 -8.86 -2.66
N ASN A 123 4.40 -7.53 -2.79
CA ASN A 123 5.49 -6.87 -3.48
C ASN A 123 6.64 -6.52 -2.53
N LYS A 124 7.85 -6.45 -3.09
CA LYS A 124 9.00 -5.87 -2.38
C LYS A 124 8.85 -4.35 -2.30
N MET A 125 9.20 -3.81 -1.14
CA MET A 125 9.28 -2.40 -0.84
C MET A 125 10.62 -2.13 -0.13
N SER A 126 11.35 -1.10 -0.55
CA SER A 126 12.64 -0.77 0.06
C SER A 126 12.46 -0.23 1.49
N LEU A 127 13.55 -0.13 2.26
CA LEU A 127 13.51 0.59 3.53
C LEU A 127 13.51 2.10 3.27
N SER A 128 12.73 2.85 4.05
CA SER A 128 12.77 4.31 4.04
C SER A 128 13.74 4.81 5.12
N ASN A 129 14.42 5.92 4.81
CA ASN A 129 15.22 6.66 5.78
C ASN A 129 14.37 7.56 6.70
N LEU A 130 13.10 7.78 6.35
CA LEU A 130 12.18 8.66 7.08
C LEU A 130 11.41 7.90 8.16
N PHE A 131 11.01 6.66 7.86
CA PHE A 131 10.12 5.89 8.72
C PHE A 131 10.41 4.39 8.66
N SER A 132 10.26 3.73 9.81
CA SER A 132 10.33 2.28 9.95
C SER A 132 9.06 1.78 10.63
N GLU A 133 8.31 0.93 9.93
CA GLU A 133 7.10 0.33 10.46
C GLU A 133 7.41 -0.74 11.52
N ARG A 134 6.57 -0.84 12.55
CA ARG A 134 6.67 -1.88 13.58
C ARG A 134 5.85 -3.10 13.18
N ILE A 135 6.50 -4.04 12.51
CA ILE A 135 5.91 -5.27 11.95
C ILE A 135 6.84 -6.46 12.18
N PRO A 136 6.33 -7.71 12.10
CA PRO A 136 7.15 -8.88 12.37
C PRO A 136 8.31 -9.04 11.37
N LEU A 137 9.38 -9.67 11.85
CA LEU A 137 10.61 -9.89 11.10
C LEU A 137 10.62 -11.26 10.42
N LEU A 138 11.03 -11.32 9.16
CA LEU A 138 11.41 -12.55 8.46
C LEU A 138 12.91 -12.75 8.65
N LEU A 139 13.27 -13.76 9.45
CA LEU A 139 14.65 -13.96 9.93
C LEU A 139 15.57 -14.65 8.92
N ASN A 140 15.00 -15.31 7.91
CA ASN A 140 15.74 -16.03 6.88
C ASN A 140 15.41 -15.50 5.48
N LYS A 141 16.17 -15.96 4.48
CA LYS A 141 15.87 -15.67 3.07
C LYS A 141 14.54 -16.32 2.70
N VAL A 142 13.71 -15.55 2.02
CA VAL A 142 12.36 -15.95 1.63
C VAL A 142 12.32 -16.21 0.14
N ASP A 143 11.69 -17.30 -0.26
CA ASP A 143 11.43 -17.57 -1.67
C ASP A 143 10.32 -16.64 -2.18
N SER A 144 10.60 -15.93 -3.27
CA SER A 144 9.67 -15.05 -3.98
C SER A 144 8.35 -15.72 -4.35
N SER A 145 8.34 -17.04 -4.57
CA SER A 145 7.11 -17.79 -4.86
C SER A 145 6.06 -17.71 -3.75
N TYR A 146 6.47 -17.38 -2.52
CA TYR A 146 5.59 -17.26 -1.35
C TYR A 146 5.20 -15.83 -1.01
N PHE A 147 5.66 -14.81 -1.73
CA PHE A 147 5.43 -13.42 -1.33
C PHE A 147 3.95 -13.05 -1.25
N ASN A 148 3.13 -13.46 -2.22
CA ASN A 148 1.69 -13.19 -2.18
C ASN A 148 1.03 -13.85 -0.97
N LYS A 149 1.42 -15.09 -0.65
CA LYS A 149 0.92 -15.81 0.54
C LYS A 149 1.35 -15.11 1.83
N LEU A 150 2.58 -14.61 1.87
CA LEU A 150 3.12 -13.85 3.00
C LEU A 150 2.48 -12.46 3.14
N GLY A 151 2.16 -11.78 2.03
CA GLY A 151 1.42 -10.52 2.04
C GLY A 151 0.07 -10.68 2.73
N LEU A 152 -0.71 -11.68 2.31
CA LEU A 152 -2.01 -12.00 2.91
C LEU A 152 -1.91 -12.42 4.38
N LEU A 153 -0.92 -13.24 4.73
CA LEU A 153 -0.68 -13.67 6.11
C LEU A 153 -0.30 -12.48 6.99
N GLY A 154 0.63 -11.64 6.53
CA GLY A 154 1.12 -10.48 7.24
C GLY A 154 0.02 -9.44 7.45
N GLU A 155 -0.81 -9.20 6.43
CA GLU A 155 -1.98 -8.33 6.55
C GLU A 155 -2.95 -8.84 7.62
N TYR A 156 -3.23 -10.16 7.63
CA TYR A 156 -4.06 -10.77 8.66
C TYR A 156 -3.48 -10.59 10.07
N ILE A 157 -2.18 -10.82 10.25
CA ILE A 157 -1.50 -10.62 11.55
C ILE A 157 -1.53 -9.16 11.97
N LYS A 158 -1.26 -8.24 11.04
CA LYS A 158 -1.22 -6.78 11.29
C LYS A 158 -2.59 -6.24 11.73
N ASN A 159 -3.66 -6.75 11.13
CA ASN A 159 -5.03 -6.32 11.41
C ASN A 159 -5.64 -6.96 12.68
N ASP A 160 -5.03 -8.02 13.21
CA ASP A 160 -5.47 -8.65 14.46
C ASP A 160 -4.78 -8.02 15.69
N MET A 161 -5.58 -7.58 16.67
CA MET A 161 -5.06 -6.85 17.84
C MET A 161 -4.15 -7.68 18.76
N PHE A 162 -4.37 -8.99 18.83
CA PHE A 162 -3.55 -9.90 19.63
C PHE A 162 -2.28 -10.25 18.85
N LEU A 163 -2.43 -10.75 17.61
CA LEU A 163 -1.31 -11.24 16.81
C LEU A 163 -0.31 -10.14 16.48
N SER A 164 -0.78 -8.92 16.15
CA SER A 164 0.10 -7.77 15.83
C SER A 164 1.05 -7.38 16.96
N LYS A 165 0.67 -7.64 18.22
CA LYS A 165 1.51 -7.35 19.41
C LYS A 165 2.30 -8.58 19.87
N HIS A 166 1.84 -9.75 19.47
CA HIS A 166 2.33 -11.02 19.99
C HIS A 166 3.34 -11.70 19.07
N ILE A 167 3.14 -11.67 17.75
CA ILE A 167 4.08 -12.24 16.77
C ILE A 167 5.18 -11.21 16.49
N ILE A 168 6.43 -11.57 16.78
CA ILE A 168 7.59 -10.67 16.61
C ILE A 168 8.44 -11.04 15.39
N ALA A 169 8.48 -12.32 15.04
CA ALA A 169 9.24 -12.80 13.90
C ALA A 169 8.70 -14.12 13.38
N LEU A 170 9.10 -14.49 12.17
CA LEU A 170 8.96 -15.83 11.65
C LEU A 170 10.15 -16.25 10.79
N THR A 171 10.31 -17.55 10.63
CA THR A 171 11.09 -18.14 9.53
C THR A 171 10.17 -18.91 8.61
N GLN A 172 10.43 -18.85 7.31
CA GLN A 172 9.70 -19.61 6.30
C GLN A 172 10.65 -20.56 5.57
N PHE A 173 10.35 -21.85 5.55
CA PHE A 173 11.08 -22.84 4.77
C PHE A 173 10.08 -23.70 3.99
N GLU A 174 10.11 -23.62 2.66
CA GLU A 174 9.05 -24.18 1.81
C GLU A 174 7.65 -23.73 2.27
N GLU A 175 6.78 -24.66 2.67
CA GLU A 175 5.45 -24.33 3.18
C GLU A 175 5.40 -24.19 4.70
N ASP A 176 6.51 -24.43 5.40
CA ASP A 176 6.59 -24.43 6.85
C ASP A 176 6.88 -23.04 7.40
N LEU A 177 6.13 -22.68 8.42
CA LEU A 177 6.17 -21.40 9.11
C LEU A 177 6.42 -21.63 10.59
N ASN A 178 7.53 -21.09 11.08
CA ASN A 178 7.83 -21.05 12.51
C ASN A 178 7.71 -19.61 12.99
N PHE A 179 6.77 -19.33 13.89
CA PHE A 179 6.58 -18.01 14.47
C PHE A 179 7.23 -17.94 15.85
N TYR A 180 7.86 -16.81 16.08
CA TYR A 180 8.43 -16.40 17.35
C TYR A 180 7.54 -15.33 17.95
N VAL A 181 7.27 -15.47 19.24
CA VAL A 181 6.31 -14.62 19.95
C VAL A 181 6.99 -13.79 21.03
N ASN A 182 6.37 -12.67 21.37
CA ASN A 182 6.85 -11.79 22.42
C ASN A 182 6.67 -12.44 23.80
N GLY A 183 7.67 -12.31 24.66
CA GLY A 183 7.60 -12.75 26.06
C GLY A 183 7.74 -14.26 26.31
N TYR A 184 7.83 -15.12 25.28
CA TYR A 184 7.95 -16.57 25.46
C TYR A 184 9.01 -17.20 24.56
N SER A 185 9.60 -18.30 25.03
CA SER A 185 10.68 -19.02 24.32
C SER A 185 10.20 -20.10 23.36
N TYR A 186 8.91 -20.46 23.38
CA TYR A 186 8.40 -21.51 22.49
C TYR A 186 8.25 -21.01 21.05
N VAL A 187 8.28 -21.95 20.12
CA VAL A 187 8.05 -21.70 18.70
C VAL A 187 6.67 -22.20 18.29
N LEU A 188 5.87 -21.36 17.63
CA LEU A 188 4.62 -21.80 17.00
C LEU A 188 4.91 -22.37 15.62
N LYS A 189 4.44 -23.59 15.36
CA LYS A 189 4.66 -24.28 14.09
C LYS A 189 3.36 -24.39 13.31
N ILE A 190 3.38 -23.90 12.09
CA ILE A 190 2.32 -24.07 11.10
C ILE A 190 2.98 -24.64 9.84
N GLU A 191 2.54 -25.81 9.42
CA GLU A 191 2.78 -26.36 8.09
C GLU A 191 1.69 -25.84 7.16
N LYS A 192 2.10 -25.43 5.96
CA LYS A 192 1.22 -24.91 4.90
C LYS A 192 0.55 -23.59 5.25
N PHE A 193 0.39 -22.77 4.21
CA PHE A 193 -0.38 -21.53 4.29
C PHE A 193 -1.90 -21.77 4.34
N ASP A 194 -2.37 -23.00 4.20
CA ASP A 194 -3.80 -23.28 4.25
C ASP A 194 -4.35 -23.13 5.66
N ASN A 195 -5.51 -22.48 5.75
CA ASN A 195 -6.27 -22.29 7.00
C ASN A 195 -5.47 -21.59 8.12
N TYR A 196 -4.43 -20.80 7.81
CA TYR A 196 -3.64 -20.08 8.83
C TYR A 196 -4.52 -19.23 9.76
N LYS A 197 -5.62 -18.65 9.24
CA LYS A 197 -6.57 -17.85 10.03
C LYS A 197 -7.18 -18.66 11.17
N THR A 198 -7.72 -19.83 10.85
CA THR A 198 -8.32 -20.75 11.85
C THR A 198 -7.27 -21.27 12.82
N LYS A 199 -6.07 -21.63 12.33
CA LYS A 199 -4.96 -22.11 13.17
C LYS A 199 -4.51 -21.06 14.19
N LEU A 200 -4.29 -19.83 13.74
CA LEU A 200 -3.90 -18.71 14.60
C LEU A 200 -5.02 -18.32 15.57
N LYS A 201 -6.29 -18.44 15.17
CA LYS A 201 -7.41 -18.22 16.08
C LYS A 201 -7.51 -19.29 17.18
N ASN A 202 -7.30 -20.55 16.83
CA ASN A 202 -7.23 -21.65 17.81
C ASN A 202 -6.07 -21.43 18.79
N TYR A 203 -4.94 -20.96 18.28
CA TYR A 203 -3.80 -20.60 19.11
C TYR A 203 -4.13 -19.46 20.09
N GLU A 204 -4.77 -18.38 19.63
CA GLU A 204 -5.19 -17.28 20.53
C GLU A 204 -6.10 -17.80 21.66
N ASN A 205 -7.07 -18.66 21.33
CA ASN A 205 -7.96 -19.26 22.31
C ASN A 205 -7.19 -20.12 23.33
N PHE A 206 -6.26 -20.96 22.86
CA PHE A 206 -5.38 -21.74 23.71
C PHE A 206 -4.52 -20.85 24.62
N PHE A 207 -3.90 -19.82 24.06
CA PHE A 207 -3.07 -18.88 24.81
C PHE A 207 -3.88 -18.26 25.96
N ARG A 208 -5.08 -17.76 25.67
CA ARG A 208 -5.97 -17.15 26.67
C ARG A 208 -6.42 -18.15 27.75
N SER A 209 -6.61 -19.42 27.42
CA SER A 209 -7.03 -20.41 28.42
C SER A 209 -5.93 -20.79 29.40
N VAL A 210 -4.66 -20.77 28.99
CA VAL A 210 -3.54 -21.25 29.83
C VAL A 210 -2.59 -20.14 30.32
N TYR A 211 -2.82 -18.88 29.91
CA TYR A 211 -1.94 -17.75 30.22
C TYR A 211 -1.68 -17.56 31.72
N ASN A 212 -2.72 -17.72 32.55
CA ASN A 212 -2.61 -17.53 34.01
C ASN A 212 -2.05 -18.75 34.74
N GLU A 213 -1.81 -19.88 34.04
CA GLU A 213 -1.45 -21.15 34.66
C GLU A 213 0.06 -21.40 34.67
N GLY A 214 0.87 -20.49 34.12
CA GLY A 214 2.33 -20.63 34.01
C GLY A 214 2.79 -21.74 33.04
N LEU A 215 1.85 -22.41 32.36
CA LEU A 215 2.15 -23.50 31.42
C LEU A 215 3.07 -23.03 30.29
N LEU A 216 2.84 -21.82 29.79
CA LEU A 216 3.50 -21.25 28.61
C LEU A 216 5.04 -21.16 28.76
N ASP A 217 5.54 -20.90 29.97
CA ASP A 217 6.99 -20.77 30.24
C ASP A 217 7.75 -22.09 30.13
N SER A 218 7.03 -23.20 30.34
CA SER A 218 7.57 -24.56 30.26
C SER A 218 7.61 -25.13 28.83
N LEU A 219 7.00 -24.44 27.86
CA LEU A 219 6.86 -24.95 26.50
C LEU A 219 8.13 -24.74 25.66
N SER A 220 8.42 -25.72 24.81
CA SER A 220 9.45 -25.66 23.77
C SER A 220 8.83 -25.39 22.39
N SER A 221 7.67 -25.98 22.08
CA SER A 221 6.95 -25.70 20.84
C SER A 221 5.45 -25.93 20.93
N ILE A 222 4.71 -25.30 20.02
CA ILE A 222 3.26 -25.46 19.86
C ILE A 222 2.98 -25.73 18.39
N ASN A 223 2.44 -26.89 18.06
CA ASN A 223 2.09 -27.29 16.70
C ASN A 223 0.58 -27.10 16.46
N LEU A 224 0.24 -26.32 15.42
CA LEU A 224 -1.13 -25.94 15.07
C LEU A 224 -1.68 -26.70 13.84
N ASN A 225 -1.02 -27.77 13.40
CA ASN A 225 -1.38 -28.48 12.16
C ASN A 225 -2.52 -29.48 12.34
N PHE A 226 -2.87 -29.79 13.59
CA PHE A 226 -3.93 -30.72 13.91
C PHE A 226 -5.29 -30.01 13.94
N LYS A 227 -6.26 -30.59 13.24
CA LYS A 227 -7.62 -30.04 13.20
C LYS A 227 -8.21 -30.04 14.61
N ASN A 228 -8.65 -28.87 15.07
CA ASN A 228 -9.29 -28.65 16.38
C ASN A 228 -8.42 -29.03 17.59
N GLN A 229 -7.10 -29.15 17.42
CA GLN A 229 -6.19 -29.51 18.51
C GLN A 229 -4.91 -28.66 18.43
N VAL A 230 -4.38 -28.35 19.60
CA VAL A 230 -3.09 -27.68 19.76
C VAL A 230 -2.17 -28.65 20.47
N ILE A 231 -1.10 -29.07 19.81
CA ILE A 231 -0.13 -30.01 20.38
C ILE A 231 1.02 -29.23 20.96
N VAL A 232 1.24 -29.36 22.27
CA VAL A 232 2.31 -28.68 22.98
C VAL A 232 3.44 -29.64 23.31
N GLN A 233 4.68 -29.16 23.19
CA GLN A 233 5.87 -29.85 23.63
C GLN A 233 6.47 -29.08 24.79
N LYS A 234 6.84 -29.77 25.87
CA LYS A 234 7.57 -29.19 27.01
C LYS A 234 9.09 -29.22 26.76
N LYS A 235 9.82 -28.40 27.50
CA LYS A 235 11.29 -28.45 27.56
C LYS A 235 11.78 -29.76 28.18
#